data_AF-A0A0S2SE65-F1
#
_entry.id   AF-A0A0S2SE65-F1
#
_cell.length_a   1.000
_cell.length_b   1.000
_cell.length_c   1.000
_cell.angle_alpha   90.00
_cell.angle_beta   90.00
_cell.angle_gamma   90.00
#
_symmetry.space_group_name_H-M   'P 1'
#
loop_
_entity.id
_entity.type
_entity.pdbx_description
1 polymer ?
#
loop_
_entity_poly.entity_id
_entity_poly.type
_entity_poly.pdbx_seq_one_letter_code
_entity_poly.pdbx_strand_id
1 'polypeptide(L)'
;MTEREQEVLHLLREDPMISQQDLADRLGISRSALASHISSLMRQGYVMGRGYVLREGPYAVVIGGANMDICGKALGALTLGDSTPGRVHTAAGGVARNIAENLARLGSDTRLITAVGNDAHGHRLMEVSQQAGVNMRHTLVLDGHATSCYLSLHDGSGEMSCAINDMGILDELTPQRLALQDGLLSGARALVLDTNLSSQTLAWLFDRYGHLPLFVDTVSVAKVEKIRPWLPAIHTLKPNRLEAERLCGMTIAGPESWPMVAAWFHRAGVQRLFLSLGEQGIYYSDGVQQAHLPVLPVPVVNVTGGGDAFMGALVHAWLQETPLDESARFALACSALAVGCEDTVFTGLSRAAALRILEEYPC
;
A
#
# COMPACT_ATOMS: atom_id res chain seq x y z
N MET A 1 19.85 -10.61 -19.27
CA MET A 1 20.39 -11.55 -18.28
C MET A 1 20.25 -12.97 -18.84
N THR A 2 21.32 -13.76 -18.87
CA THR A 2 21.30 -15.16 -19.35
C THR A 2 20.78 -16.13 -18.29
N GLU A 3 20.38 -17.33 -18.68
CA GLU A 3 19.98 -18.41 -17.75
C GLU A 3 21.11 -18.70 -16.73
N ARG A 4 22.37 -18.71 -17.19
CA ARG A 4 23.52 -18.90 -16.31
C ARG A 4 23.71 -17.72 -15.33
N GLU A 5 23.47 -16.49 -15.77
CA GLU A 5 23.51 -15.32 -14.89
C GLU A 5 22.39 -15.36 -13.83
N GLN A 6 21.22 -15.92 -14.16
CA GLN A 6 20.12 -16.14 -13.20
C GLN A 6 20.49 -17.17 -12.13
N GLU A 7 21.09 -18.30 -12.51
CA GLU A 7 21.57 -19.32 -11.58
C GLU A 7 22.62 -18.76 -10.60
N VAL A 8 23.58 -17.96 -11.12
CA VAL A 8 24.58 -17.26 -10.30
C VAL A 8 23.91 -16.32 -9.30
N LEU A 9 22.94 -15.52 -9.74
CA LEU A 9 22.18 -14.61 -8.88
C LEU A 9 21.39 -15.35 -7.80
N HIS A 10 20.78 -16.49 -8.14
CA HIS A 10 20.03 -17.30 -7.19
C HIS A 10 20.92 -17.84 -6.07
N LEU A 11 22.06 -18.46 -6.42
CA LEU A 11 23.01 -18.97 -5.43
C LEU A 11 23.63 -17.86 -4.56
N LEU A 12 23.90 -16.69 -5.13
CA LEU A 12 24.35 -15.52 -4.37
C LEU A 12 23.26 -14.97 -3.43
N ARG A 13 21.96 -15.18 -3.72
CA ARG A 13 20.86 -14.78 -2.82
C ARG A 13 20.78 -15.71 -1.61
N GLU A 14 21.03 -17.00 -1.83
CA GLU A 14 21.05 -18.00 -0.77
C GLU A 14 22.26 -17.84 0.15
N ASP A 15 23.43 -17.53 -0.41
CA ASP A 15 24.67 -17.31 0.35
C ASP A 15 25.50 -16.17 -0.25
N PRO A 16 25.29 -14.91 0.21
CA PRO A 16 26.03 -13.75 -0.29
C PRO A 16 27.54 -13.76 0.00
N MET A 17 27.99 -14.64 0.91
CA MET A 17 29.40 -14.75 1.32
C MET A 17 30.11 -15.94 0.67
N ILE A 18 29.43 -16.71 -0.19
CA ILE A 18 30.01 -17.83 -0.91
C ILE A 18 31.25 -17.41 -1.71
N SER A 19 32.31 -18.21 -1.66
CA SER A 19 33.52 -17.92 -2.44
C SER A 19 33.27 -18.13 -3.93
N GLN A 20 34.02 -17.46 -4.81
CA GLN A 20 33.94 -17.71 -6.26
C GLN A 20 34.28 -19.16 -6.61
N GLN A 21 35.12 -19.81 -5.82
CA GLN A 21 35.50 -21.18 -6.10
C GLN A 21 34.32 -22.11 -5.82
N ASP A 22 33.71 -22.00 -4.63
CA ASP A 22 32.57 -22.85 -4.25
C ASP A 22 31.35 -22.61 -5.16
N LEU A 23 31.14 -21.35 -5.57
CA LEU A 23 30.06 -21.00 -6.49
C LEU A 23 30.29 -21.59 -7.89
N ALA A 24 31.55 -21.62 -8.36
CA ALA A 24 31.90 -22.22 -9.65
C ALA A 24 31.73 -23.75 -9.60
N ASP A 25 32.12 -24.35 -8.48
CA ASP A 25 32.00 -25.80 -8.24
C ASP A 25 30.52 -26.24 -8.20
N ARG A 26 29.63 -25.47 -7.54
CA ARG A 26 28.18 -25.72 -7.53
C ARG A 26 27.54 -25.64 -8.92
N LEU A 27 28.03 -24.73 -9.76
CA LEU A 27 27.52 -24.51 -11.12
C LEU A 27 28.18 -25.41 -12.17
N GLY A 28 29.20 -26.20 -11.78
CA GLY A 28 29.94 -27.06 -12.71
C GLY A 28 30.69 -26.29 -13.80
N ILE A 29 31.14 -25.06 -13.51
CA ILE A 29 31.87 -24.19 -14.47
C ILE A 29 33.26 -23.83 -13.93
N SER A 30 34.13 -23.32 -14.80
CA SER A 30 35.43 -22.82 -14.34
C SER A 30 35.28 -21.50 -13.57
N ARG A 31 36.17 -21.25 -12.61
CA ARG A 31 36.23 -19.98 -11.87
C ARG A 31 36.37 -18.76 -12.78
N SER A 32 37.07 -18.88 -13.91
CA SER A 32 37.21 -17.80 -14.89
C SER A 32 35.91 -17.53 -15.65
N ALA A 33 35.14 -18.57 -16.00
CA ALA A 33 33.82 -18.42 -16.59
C ALA A 33 32.84 -17.75 -15.61
N LEU A 34 32.85 -18.18 -14.34
CA LEU A 34 32.06 -17.55 -13.29
C LEU A 34 32.41 -16.06 -13.12
N ALA A 35 33.71 -15.72 -13.08
CA ALA A 35 34.15 -14.33 -12.94
C ALA A 35 33.63 -13.43 -14.09
N SER A 36 33.50 -13.97 -15.30
CA SER A 36 32.90 -13.27 -16.44
C SER A 36 31.41 -12.97 -16.23
N HIS A 37 30.64 -13.96 -15.75
CA HIS A 37 29.22 -13.78 -15.41
C HIS A 37 29.04 -12.76 -14.28
N ILE A 38 29.83 -12.84 -13.22
CA ILE A 38 29.80 -11.88 -12.11
C ILE A 38 30.14 -10.47 -12.62
N SER A 39 31.18 -10.30 -13.45
CA SER A 39 31.54 -8.99 -14.02
C SER A 39 30.44 -8.42 -14.93
N SER A 40 29.72 -9.28 -15.65
CA SER A 40 28.53 -8.89 -16.43
C SER A 40 27.41 -8.41 -15.51
N LEU A 41 27.09 -9.16 -14.45
CA LEU A 41 26.09 -8.81 -13.45
C LEU A 41 26.43 -7.53 -12.69
N MET A 42 27.70 -7.26 -12.41
CA MET A 42 28.17 -6.00 -11.82
C MET A 42 27.95 -4.81 -12.77
N ARG A 43 28.26 -4.96 -14.07
CA ARG A 43 27.99 -3.90 -15.07
C ARG A 43 26.50 -3.63 -15.24
N GLN A 44 25.67 -4.66 -15.12
CA GLN A 44 24.21 -4.54 -15.15
C GLN A 44 23.63 -4.01 -13.82
N GLY A 45 24.46 -3.87 -12.77
CA GLY A 45 24.06 -3.31 -11.48
C GLY A 45 23.34 -4.30 -10.55
N TYR A 46 23.40 -5.60 -10.81
CA TYR A 46 22.79 -6.64 -9.97
C TYR A 46 23.67 -7.08 -8.80
N VAL A 47 24.98 -6.86 -8.86
CA VAL A 47 25.98 -7.23 -7.84
C VAL A 47 26.84 -6.01 -7.52
N MET A 48 27.01 -5.68 -6.25
CA MET A 48 27.82 -4.56 -5.76
C MET A 48 28.98 -5.05 -4.90
N GLY A 49 30.22 -4.68 -5.26
CA GLY A 49 31.41 -4.91 -4.41
C GLY A 49 31.98 -6.34 -4.41
N ARG A 50 32.94 -6.59 -3.50
CA ARG A 50 33.68 -7.86 -3.37
C ARG A 50 33.07 -8.86 -2.38
N GLY A 51 32.21 -8.41 -1.48
CA GLY A 51 31.19 -9.26 -0.85
C GLY A 51 29.93 -9.04 -1.67
N TYR A 52 29.32 -10.10 -2.21
CA TYR A 52 28.28 -10.00 -3.23
C TYR A 52 27.02 -9.35 -2.65
N VAL A 53 26.99 -8.02 -2.59
CA VAL A 53 25.78 -7.30 -2.21
C VAL A 53 24.89 -7.30 -3.43
N LEU A 54 23.93 -8.21 -3.44
CA LEU A 54 22.95 -8.27 -4.50
C LEU A 54 22.05 -7.05 -4.42
N ARG A 55 21.82 -6.41 -5.56
CA ARG A 55 20.76 -5.42 -5.68
C ARG A 55 19.45 -6.20 -5.65
N GLU A 56 18.81 -6.22 -4.49
CA GLU A 56 17.38 -6.53 -4.43
C GLU A 56 16.67 -5.58 -5.41
N GLY A 57 15.69 -6.10 -6.17
CA GLY A 57 14.89 -5.26 -7.06
C GLY A 57 14.24 -4.10 -6.29
N PRO A 58 13.77 -3.04 -6.96
CA PRO A 58 13.10 -1.95 -6.27
C PRO A 58 11.89 -2.51 -5.50
N TYR A 59 11.86 -2.27 -4.19
CA TYR A 59 10.78 -2.69 -3.30
C TYR A 59 10.11 -1.48 -2.65
N ALA A 60 8.86 -1.67 -2.24
CA ALA A 60 8.13 -0.73 -1.39
C ALA A 60 7.98 -1.28 0.02
N VAL A 61 8.05 -0.39 1.00
CA VAL A 61 7.69 -0.69 2.39
C VAL A 61 6.39 0.02 2.72
N VAL A 62 5.39 -0.73 3.14
CA VAL A 62 4.11 -0.21 3.59
C VAL A 62 4.11 -0.25 5.13
N ILE A 63 3.73 0.85 5.77
CA ILE A 63 3.73 0.99 7.23
C ILE A 63 2.37 1.53 7.66
N GLY A 64 1.63 0.77 8.48
CA GLY A 64 0.33 1.21 8.97
C GLY A 64 -0.58 0.09 9.44
N GLY A 65 -1.88 0.33 9.30
CA GLY A 65 -2.93 -0.52 9.85
C GLY A 65 -3.14 -1.86 9.13
N ALA A 66 -3.14 -2.94 9.91
CA ALA A 66 -3.67 -4.24 9.55
C ALA A 66 -4.62 -4.67 10.67
N ASN A 67 -5.89 -4.90 10.34
CA ASN A 67 -6.93 -5.22 11.33
C ASN A 67 -7.85 -6.32 10.83
N MET A 68 -8.55 -6.97 11.75
CA MET A 68 -9.61 -7.91 11.44
C MET A 68 -10.93 -7.14 11.30
N ASP A 69 -11.54 -7.14 10.11
CA ASP A 69 -12.88 -6.57 9.95
C ASP A 69 -13.91 -7.63 10.38
N ILE A 70 -14.79 -7.27 11.30
CA ILE A 70 -15.88 -8.10 11.81
C ILE A 70 -17.18 -7.37 11.52
N CYS A 71 -17.96 -7.85 10.56
CA CYS A 71 -19.21 -7.22 10.15
C CYS A 71 -20.39 -8.10 10.55
N GLY A 72 -21.26 -7.58 11.41
CA GLY A 72 -22.54 -8.19 11.74
C GLY A 72 -23.66 -7.51 10.95
N LYS A 73 -24.46 -8.28 10.21
CA LYS A 73 -25.67 -7.80 9.53
C LYS A 73 -26.90 -8.50 10.11
N ALA A 74 -27.83 -7.72 10.67
CA ALA A 74 -29.10 -8.23 11.15
C ALA A 74 -29.96 -8.77 9.99
N LEU A 75 -30.82 -9.76 10.28
CA LEU A 75 -31.84 -10.21 9.32
C LEU A 75 -33.07 -9.29 9.29
N GLY A 76 -33.18 -8.37 10.25
CA GLY A 76 -34.27 -7.41 10.41
C GLY A 76 -33.80 -6.17 11.17
N ALA A 77 -34.70 -5.49 11.87
CA ALA A 77 -34.31 -4.37 12.73
C ALA A 77 -33.43 -4.83 13.90
N LEU A 78 -32.45 -4.02 14.27
CA LEU A 78 -31.66 -4.23 15.49
C LEU A 78 -32.51 -3.87 16.72
N THR A 79 -32.57 -4.78 17.69
CA THR A 79 -33.21 -4.53 18.99
C THR A 79 -32.14 -4.16 20.02
N LEU A 80 -32.11 -2.89 20.44
CA LEU A 80 -31.18 -2.45 21.47
C LEU A 80 -31.42 -3.18 22.80
N GLY A 81 -30.34 -3.68 23.40
CA GLY A 81 -30.40 -4.41 24.66
C GLY A 81 -30.85 -5.87 24.55
N ASP A 82 -31.04 -6.40 23.33
CA ASP A 82 -31.42 -7.79 23.08
C ASP A 82 -30.56 -8.43 21.98
N SER A 83 -30.61 -9.75 21.86
CA SER A 83 -29.88 -10.53 20.85
C SER A 83 -30.68 -10.58 19.54
N THR A 84 -30.20 -9.86 18.52
CA THR A 84 -30.84 -9.84 17.19
C THR A 84 -30.25 -10.92 16.27
N PRO A 85 -31.05 -11.83 15.68
CA PRO A 85 -30.57 -12.80 14.69
C PRO A 85 -29.96 -12.11 13.46
N GLY A 86 -28.82 -12.61 13.01
CA GLY A 86 -28.03 -11.99 11.94
C GLY A 86 -27.01 -12.93 11.31
N ARG A 87 -26.19 -12.37 10.44
CA ARG A 87 -24.98 -13.01 9.90
C ARG A 87 -23.77 -12.23 10.35
N VAL A 88 -22.71 -12.94 10.70
CA VAL A 88 -21.40 -12.35 11.01
C VAL A 88 -20.42 -12.81 9.95
N HIS A 89 -19.69 -11.86 9.39
CA HIS A 89 -18.62 -12.09 8.43
C HIS A 89 -17.33 -11.50 8.99
N THR A 90 -16.22 -12.18 8.74
CA THR A 90 -14.88 -11.71 9.13
C THR A 90 -13.98 -11.69 7.90
N ALA A 91 -13.35 -10.55 7.65
CA ALA A 91 -12.46 -10.35 6.51
C ALA A 91 -11.18 -9.69 6.95
N ALA A 92 -10.04 -10.15 6.40
CA ALA A 92 -8.78 -9.43 6.59
C ALA A 92 -9.00 -7.98 6.15
N GLY A 93 -8.63 -7.03 7.00
CA GLY A 93 -8.85 -5.59 6.87
C GLY A 93 -7.55 -4.79 6.98
N GLY A 94 -7.66 -3.47 6.91
CA GLY A 94 -6.59 -2.53 7.20
C GLY A 94 -6.01 -1.88 5.96
N VAL A 95 -6.00 -0.54 5.95
CA VAL A 95 -5.58 0.28 4.80
C VAL A 95 -4.18 -0.10 4.33
N ALA A 96 -3.18 -0.10 5.22
CA ALA A 96 -1.83 -0.51 4.87
C ALA A 96 -1.75 -1.96 4.36
N ARG A 97 -2.47 -2.90 4.98
CA ARG A 97 -2.47 -4.30 4.53
C ARG A 97 -3.14 -4.46 3.15
N ASN A 98 -4.29 -3.82 2.93
CA ASN A 98 -4.98 -3.78 1.64
C ASN A 98 -4.07 -3.22 0.55
N ILE A 99 -3.41 -2.08 0.81
CA ILE A 99 -2.47 -1.48 -0.13
C ILE A 99 -1.34 -2.48 -0.43
N ALA A 100 -0.70 -3.03 0.60
CA ALA A 100 0.39 -3.99 0.43
C ALA A 100 -0.02 -5.23 -0.39
N GLU A 101 -1.23 -5.74 -0.15
CA GLU A 101 -1.78 -6.86 -0.90
C GLU A 101 -1.99 -6.51 -2.38
N ASN A 102 -2.58 -5.34 -2.67
CA ASN A 102 -2.76 -4.89 -4.05
C ASN A 102 -1.42 -4.73 -4.78
N LEU A 103 -0.40 -4.14 -4.13
CA LEU A 103 0.95 -4.06 -4.69
C LEU A 103 1.55 -5.45 -5.00
N ALA A 104 1.44 -6.39 -4.06
CA ALA A 104 2.00 -7.73 -4.21
C ALA A 104 1.31 -8.49 -5.36
N ARG A 105 -0.02 -8.39 -5.45
CA ARG A 105 -0.81 -8.97 -6.57
C ARG A 105 -0.46 -8.38 -7.93
N LEU A 106 -0.05 -7.10 -7.97
CA LEU A 106 0.48 -6.46 -9.18
C LEU A 106 1.91 -6.88 -9.52
N GLY A 107 2.58 -7.65 -8.66
CA GLY A 107 3.92 -8.22 -8.89
C GLY A 107 5.07 -7.38 -8.33
N SER A 108 4.80 -6.41 -7.46
CA SER A 108 5.84 -5.61 -6.79
C SER A 108 6.38 -6.30 -5.53
N ASP A 109 7.70 -6.26 -5.31
CA ASP A 109 8.29 -6.64 -4.01
C ASP A 109 7.78 -5.68 -2.93
N THR A 110 7.00 -6.23 -2.01
CA THR A 110 6.20 -5.47 -1.05
C THR A 110 6.41 -6.02 0.34
N ARG A 111 6.79 -5.13 1.27
CA ARG A 111 7.09 -5.47 2.66
C ARG A 111 6.16 -4.69 3.57
N LEU A 112 5.45 -5.37 4.45
CA LEU A 112 4.53 -4.74 5.39
C LEU A 112 5.15 -4.68 6.79
N ILE A 113 5.21 -3.48 7.35
CA ILE A 113 5.47 -3.23 8.76
C ILE A 113 4.15 -2.84 9.41
N THR A 114 3.63 -3.73 10.24
CA THR A 114 2.41 -3.52 11.02
C THR A 114 2.57 -4.16 12.40
N ALA A 115 1.56 -4.06 13.26
CA ALA A 115 1.55 -4.69 14.57
C ALA A 115 0.31 -5.58 14.73
N VAL A 116 0.52 -6.81 15.16
CA VAL A 116 -0.52 -7.81 15.44
C VAL A 116 -0.29 -8.45 16.81
N GLY A 117 -1.36 -8.91 17.43
CA GLY A 117 -1.27 -9.73 18.63
C GLY A 117 -0.81 -11.14 18.27
N ASN A 118 -0.19 -11.83 19.22
CA ASN A 118 0.05 -13.27 19.11
C ASN A 118 -1.25 -14.06 19.38
N ASP A 119 -2.26 -13.85 18.54
CA ASP A 119 -3.59 -14.43 18.65
C ASP A 119 -4.08 -14.98 17.30
N ALA A 120 -5.27 -15.58 17.28
CA ALA A 120 -5.83 -16.19 16.07
C ALA A 120 -6.05 -15.17 14.93
N HIS A 121 -6.43 -13.93 15.25
CA HIS A 121 -6.62 -12.89 14.25
C HIS A 121 -5.30 -12.41 13.65
N GLY A 122 -4.26 -12.26 14.48
CA GLY A 122 -2.92 -11.90 14.05
C GLY A 122 -2.32 -12.96 13.13
N HIS A 123 -2.42 -14.23 13.51
CA HIS A 123 -2.03 -15.35 12.65
C HIS A 123 -2.80 -15.35 11.32
N ARG A 124 -4.10 -15.12 11.35
CA ARG A 124 -4.92 -15.07 10.12
C ARG A 124 -4.52 -13.92 9.20
N LEU A 125 -4.28 -12.72 9.74
CA LEU A 125 -3.82 -11.57 8.95
C LEU A 125 -2.48 -11.83 8.29
N MET A 126 -1.52 -12.40 9.03
CA MET A 126 -0.22 -12.76 8.48
C MET A 126 -0.34 -13.82 7.38
N GLU A 127 -1.12 -14.87 7.61
CA GLU A 127 -1.34 -15.95 6.64
C GLU A 127 -1.92 -15.41 5.32
N VAL A 128 -3.03 -14.67 5.39
CA VAL A 128 -3.70 -14.11 4.18
C VAL A 128 -2.76 -13.18 3.42
N SER A 129 -2.04 -12.31 4.13
CA SER A 129 -1.10 -11.37 3.50
C SER A 129 0.06 -12.10 2.82
N GLN A 130 0.63 -13.13 3.48
CA GLN A 130 1.70 -13.95 2.91
C GLN A 130 1.24 -14.74 1.68
N GLN A 131 0.03 -15.29 1.70
CA GLN A 131 -0.57 -15.99 0.56
C GLN A 131 -0.74 -15.07 -0.66
N ALA A 132 -0.95 -13.77 -0.44
CA ALA A 132 -1.00 -12.78 -1.51
C ALA A 132 0.38 -12.28 -1.97
N GLY A 133 1.47 -12.78 -1.38
CA GLY A 133 2.85 -12.43 -1.74
C GLY A 133 3.45 -11.27 -0.95
N VAL A 134 2.78 -10.79 0.11
CA VAL A 134 3.31 -9.72 0.97
C VAL A 134 4.38 -10.30 1.90
N ASN A 135 5.55 -9.66 1.95
CA ASN A 135 6.58 -10.01 2.92
C ASN A 135 6.22 -9.45 4.30
N MET A 136 5.82 -10.35 5.19
CA MET A 136 5.40 -10.05 6.58
C MET A 136 6.53 -10.17 7.61
N ARG A 137 7.80 -10.42 7.21
CA ARG A 137 8.91 -10.69 8.15
C ARG A 137 9.20 -9.57 9.15
N HIS A 138 8.81 -8.34 8.81
CA HIS A 138 9.03 -7.15 9.64
C HIS A 138 7.78 -6.74 10.44
N THR A 139 6.74 -7.58 10.45
CA THR A 139 5.56 -7.38 11.29
C THR A 139 5.92 -7.58 12.76
N LEU A 140 5.43 -6.69 13.60
CA LEU A 140 5.54 -6.78 15.05
C LEU A 140 4.48 -7.75 15.57
N VAL A 141 4.90 -8.86 16.17
CA VAL A 141 4.00 -9.82 16.82
C VAL A 141 4.16 -9.67 18.33
N LEU A 142 3.07 -9.32 19.02
CA LEU A 142 3.11 -8.92 20.42
C LEU A 142 2.33 -9.89 21.30
N ASP A 143 3.02 -10.49 22.27
CA ASP A 143 2.39 -11.30 23.31
C ASP A 143 1.53 -10.41 24.24
N GLY A 144 0.39 -10.95 24.69
CA GLY A 144 -0.51 -10.27 25.63
C GLY A 144 -1.30 -9.08 25.04
N HIS A 145 -1.19 -8.81 23.75
CA HIS A 145 -1.97 -7.80 23.03
C HIS A 145 -2.98 -8.47 22.11
N ALA A 146 -4.16 -7.85 21.96
CA ALA A 146 -5.13 -8.26 20.96
C ALA A 146 -4.79 -7.63 19.61
N THR A 147 -4.89 -8.41 18.54
CA THR A 147 -4.84 -7.91 17.17
C THR A 147 -5.96 -6.92 16.93
N SER A 148 -5.66 -5.83 16.21
CA SER A 148 -6.65 -4.79 15.95
C SER A 148 -7.88 -5.32 15.24
N CYS A 149 -9.05 -4.81 15.61
CA CYS A 149 -10.35 -5.22 15.08
C CYS A 149 -11.21 -4.00 14.75
N TYR A 150 -11.91 -4.06 13.63
CA TYR A 150 -12.97 -3.11 13.29
C TYR A 150 -14.30 -3.86 13.27
N LEU A 151 -15.12 -3.62 14.29
CA LEU A 151 -16.43 -4.25 14.43
C LEU A 151 -17.50 -3.29 13.91
N SER A 152 -18.25 -3.68 12.89
CA SER A 152 -19.42 -2.94 12.42
C SER A 152 -20.70 -3.74 12.59
N LEU A 153 -21.78 -3.05 12.95
CA LEU A 153 -23.12 -3.61 13.03
C LEU A 153 -24.03 -2.88 12.03
N HIS A 154 -24.69 -3.65 11.20
CA HIS A 154 -25.60 -3.20 10.15
C HIS A 154 -27.00 -3.73 10.42
N ASP A 155 -28.00 -2.93 10.11
CA ASP A 155 -29.39 -3.35 10.19
C ASP A 155 -29.80 -4.27 9.02
N GLY A 156 -31.06 -4.69 8.99
CA GLY A 156 -31.62 -5.52 7.92
C GLY A 156 -31.60 -4.88 6.53
N SER A 157 -31.53 -3.54 6.45
CA SER A 157 -31.36 -2.82 5.18
C SER A 157 -29.90 -2.85 4.70
N GLY A 158 -28.96 -3.01 5.62
CA GLY A 158 -27.52 -2.95 5.37
C GLY A 158 -26.89 -1.62 5.79
N GLU A 159 -27.67 -0.67 6.28
CA GLU A 159 -27.16 0.60 6.82
C GLU A 159 -26.37 0.35 8.10
N MET A 160 -25.20 0.97 8.22
CA MET A 160 -24.35 0.86 9.40
C MET A 160 -25.02 1.57 10.58
N SER A 161 -25.31 0.83 11.64
CA SER A 161 -25.92 1.35 12.87
C SER A 161 -24.88 1.82 13.88
N CYS A 162 -23.81 1.04 14.08
CA CYS A 162 -22.68 1.45 14.91
C CYS A 162 -21.40 0.69 14.53
N ALA A 163 -20.26 1.20 15.00
CA ALA A 163 -18.98 0.52 14.86
C ALA A 163 -18.07 0.79 16.07
N ILE A 164 -17.20 -0.17 16.36
CA ILE A 164 -16.10 -0.03 17.31
C ILE A 164 -14.80 -0.20 16.54
N ASN A 165 -13.90 0.75 16.72
CA ASN A 165 -12.57 0.74 16.11
C ASN A 165 -11.52 0.51 17.20
N ASP A 166 -11.07 -0.74 17.34
CA ASP A 166 -9.99 -1.13 18.25
C ASP A 166 -8.70 -1.31 17.46
N MET A 167 -7.96 -0.21 17.27
CA MET A 167 -6.67 -0.17 16.57
C MET A 167 -5.50 0.21 17.49
N GLY A 168 -5.67 0.07 18.81
CA GLY A 168 -4.70 0.53 19.80
C GLY A 168 -3.31 -0.12 19.68
N ILE A 169 -3.25 -1.37 19.20
CA ILE A 169 -1.97 -2.06 18.97
C ILE A 169 -1.06 -1.33 17.96
N LEU A 170 -1.58 -0.46 17.09
CA LEU A 170 -0.76 0.30 16.16
C LEU A 170 0.10 1.38 16.86
N ASP A 171 -0.23 1.77 18.08
CA ASP A 171 0.60 2.68 18.88
C ASP A 171 1.95 2.04 19.27
N GLU A 172 2.05 0.72 19.18
CA GLU A 172 3.28 -0.04 19.40
C GLU A 172 4.28 0.09 18.23
N LEU A 173 3.87 0.64 17.09
CA LEU A 173 4.75 1.03 15.98
C LEU A 173 5.49 2.33 16.30
N THR A 174 6.22 2.34 17.41
CA THR A 174 6.94 3.50 17.91
C THR A 174 8.18 3.83 17.07
N PRO A 175 8.64 5.10 17.07
CA PRO A 175 9.91 5.48 16.44
C PRO A 175 11.10 4.59 16.83
N GLN A 176 11.18 4.20 18.11
CA GLN A 176 12.27 3.38 18.64
C GLN A 176 12.28 1.99 18.01
N ARG A 177 11.11 1.37 17.80
CA ARG A 177 11.03 0.06 17.17
C ARG A 177 11.25 0.14 15.66
N LEU A 178 10.72 1.16 15.00
CA LEU A 178 10.95 1.37 13.56
C LEU A 178 12.40 1.73 13.25
N ALA A 179 13.12 2.40 14.16
CA ALA A 179 14.55 2.70 14.00
C ALA A 179 15.41 1.44 13.88
N LEU A 180 14.97 0.29 14.40
CA LEU A 180 15.65 -1.00 14.22
C LEU A 180 15.58 -1.51 12.78
N GLN A 181 14.66 -0.97 11.97
CA GLN A 181 14.44 -1.31 10.57
C GLN A 181 15.08 -0.27 9.62
N ASP A 182 16.01 0.56 10.10
CA ASP A 182 16.57 1.68 9.33
C ASP A 182 17.16 1.28 7.97
N GLY A 183 17.87 0.15 7.91
CA GLY A 183 18.43 -0.35 6.64
C GLY A 183 17.35 -0.75 5.63
N LEU A 184 16.24 -1.31 6.09
CA LEU A 184 15.08 -1.65 5.26
C LEU A 184 14.37 -0.39 4.76
N LEU A 185 14.15 0.59 5.65
CA LEU A 185 13.42 1.81 5.31
C LEU A 185 14.24 2.71 4.37
N SER A 186 15.53 2.88 4.66
CA SER A 186 16.45 3.69 3.84
C SER A 186 16.71 3.09 2.45
N GLY A 187 16.61 1.77 2.33
CA GLY A 187 16.80 1.07 1.05
C GLY A 187 15.55 1.01 0.17
N ALA A 188 14.38 1.39 0.69
CA ALA A 188 13.12 1.32 -0.04
C ALA A 188 13.06 2.33 -1.18
N ARG A 189 12.45 1.95 -2.31
CA ARG A 189 12.23 2.88 -3.44
C ARG A 189 11.00 3.77 -3.22
N ALA A 190 10.08 3.33 -2.37
CA ALA A 190 8.95 4.09 -1.89
C ALA A 190 8.55 3.62 -0.49
N LEU A 191 8.14 4.56 0.36
CA LEU A 191 7.46 4.25 1.62
C LEU A 191 5.99 4.64 1.48
N VAL A 192 5.11 3.76 1.92
CA VAL A 192 3.67 4.00 1.94
C VAL A 192 3.21 4.06 3.38
N LEU A 193 2.59 5.18 3.76
CA LEU A 193 2.13 5.47 5.10
C LEU A 193 0.62 5.67 5.09
N ASP A 194 -0.06 5.21 6.13
CA ASP A 194 -1.44 5.61 6.42
C ASP A 194 -1.51 6.47 7.70
N THR A 195 -2.60 7.20 7.87
CA THR A 195 -2.82 8.04 9.06
C THR A 195 -3.36 7.25 10.27
N ASN A 196 -3.39 5.91 10.22
CA ASN A 196 -3.64 5.09 11.41
C ASN A 196 -2.45 5.15 12.38
N LEU A 197 -1.24 5.40 11.87
CA LEU A 197 -0.05 5.64 12.68
C LEU A 197 -0.23 6.82 13.66
N SER A 198 0.45 6.74 14.80
CA SER A 198 0.46 7.81 15.80
C SER A 198 1.12 9.08 15.23
N SER A 199 0.76 10.26 15.74
CA SER A 199 1.37 11.53 15.30
C SER A 199 2.88 11.55 15.55
N GLN A 200 3.35 10.90 16.63
CA GLN A 200 4.76 10.78 16.95
C GLN A 200 5.50 9.92 15.93
N THR A 201 4.92 8.78 15.53
CA THR A 201 5.48 7.89 14.53
C THR A 201 5.52 8.54 13.16
N LEU A 202 4.44 9.19 12.74
CA LEU A 202 4.38 9.94 11.48
C LEU A 202 5.44 11.05 11.45
N ALA A 203 5.53 11.86 12.50
CA ALA A 203 6.53 12.92 12.59
C ALA A 203 7.97 12.39 12.43
N TRP A 204 8.30 11.28 13.10
CA TRP A 204 9.61 10.65 12.96
C TRP A 204 9.88 10.11 11.55
N LEU A 205 8.87 9.49 10.92
CA LEU A 205 9.00 8.98 9.56
C LEU A 205 9.22 10.10 8.54
N PHE A 206 8.46 11.21 8.65
CA PHE A 206 8.61 12.37 7.77
C PHE A 206 9.96 13.07 7.97
N ASP A 207 10.39 13.26 9.23
CA ASP A 207 11.68 13.89 9.55
C ASP A 207 12.85 13.08 9.00
N ARG A 208 12.84 11.75 9.20
CA ARG A 208 13.95 10.88 8.82
C ARG A 208 13.96 10.51 7.33
N TYR A 209 12.79 10.28 6.74
CA TYR A 209 12.65 9.72 5.39
C TYR A 209 11.93 10.64 4.41
N GLY A 210 11.69 11.92 4.74
CA GLY A 210 11.04 12.88 3.85
C GLY A 210 11.79 13.17 2.53
N HIS A 211 13.03 12.69 2.40
CA HIS A 211 13.80 12.73 1.15
C HIS A 211 13.48 11.56 0.21
N LEU A 212 12.80 10.52 0.69
CA LEU A 212 12.33 9.38 -0.11
C LEU A 212 10.93 9.66 -0.68
N PRO A 213 10.50 8.92 -1.72
CA PRO A 213 9.13 9.00 -2.21
C PRO A 213 8.13 8.47 -1.16
N LEU A 214 7.55 9.39 -0.37
CA LEU A 214 6.50 9.08 0.61
C LEU A 214 5.11 9.17 -0.04
N PHE A 215 4.42 8.03 -0.07
CA PHE A 215 3.03 7.90 -0.49
C PHE A 215 2.15 7.87 0.77
N VAL A 216 1.14 8.73 0.84
CA VAL A 216 0.32 8.88 2.04
C VAL A 216 -1.15 8.70 1.73
N ASP A 217 -1.76 7.69 2.38
CA ASP A 217 -3.20 7.54 2.44
C ASP A 217 -3.74 8.22 3.71
N THR A 218 -4.80 9.01 3.54
CA THR A 218 -5.34 9.91 4.55
C THR A 218 -6.36 9.24 5.48
N VAL A 219 -6.87 8.05 5.14
CA VAL A 219 -7.81 7.19 5.89
C VAL A 219 -9.15 7.84 6.25
N SER A 220 -9.14 8.97 6.96
CA SER A 220 -10.35 9.68 7.36
C SER A 220 -10.09 11.15 7.71
N VAL A 221 -11.17 11.94 7.70
CA VAL A 221 -11.18 13.35 8.13
C VAL A 221 -10.63 13.54 9.55
N ALA A 222 -10.89 12.59 10.46
CA ALA A 222 -10.42 12.68 11.85
C ALA A 222 -8.89 12.50 11.97
N LYS A 223 -8.28 11.73 11.06
CA LYS A 223 -6.86 11.36 11.13
C LYS A 223 -5.98 12.23 10.23
N VAL A 224 -6.55 12.87 9.21
CA VAL A 224 -5.80 13.63 8.20
C VAL A 224 -5.03 14.84 8.75
N GLU A 225 -5.48 15.45 9.85
CA GLU A 225 -4.79 16.61 10.43
C GLU A 225 -3.35 16.30 10.88
N LYS A 226 -3.06 15.03 11.21
CA LYS A 226 -1.72 14.58 11.65
C LYS A 226 -0.62 14.88 10.62
N ILE A 227 -0.97 14.93 9.33
CA ILE A 227 0.00 15.11 8.24
C ILE A 227 0.11 16.57 7.76
N ARG A 228 -0.73 17.49 8.25
CA ARG A 228 -0.74 18.90 7.80
C ARG A 228 0.65 19.59 7.89
N PRO A 229 1.44 19.44 8.98
CA PRO A 229 2.77 20.04 9.06
C PRO A 229 3.80 19.41 8.09
N TRP A 230 3.49 18.23 7.55
CA TRP A 230 4.40 17.39 6.81
C TRP A 230 4.09 17.33 5.31
N LEU A 231 3.09 18.08 4.84
CA LEU A 231 2.76 18.19 3.40
C LEU A 231 3.98 18.42 2.50
N PRO A 232 5.00 19.23 2.87
CA PRO A 232 6.20 19.40 2.05
C PRO A 232 7.06 18.15 1.85
N ALA A 233 6.95 17.15 2.73
CA ALA A 233 7.67 15.89 2.65
C ALA A 233 6.91 14.81 1.86
N ILE A 234 5.67 15.08 1.44
CA ILE A 234 4.82 14.09 0.79
C ILE A 234 5.06 14.11 -0.72
N HIS A 235 5.53 12.98 -1.24
CA HIS A 235 5.65 12.79 -2.69
C HIS A 235 4.28 12.57 -3.32
N THR A 236 3.47 11.65 -2.81
CA THR A 236 2.13 11.37 -3.35
C THR A 236 1.09 11.40 -2.24
N LEU A 237 0.06 12.24 -2.39
CA LEU A 237 -1.08 12.32 -1.47
C LEU A 237 -2.35 11.90 -2.19
N LYS A 238 -3.16 11.02 -1.58
CA LYS A 238 -4.46 10.58 -2.13
C LYS A 238 -5.63 10.85 -1.16
N PRO A 239 -6.04 12.12 -0.98
CA PRO A 239 -7.20 12.45 -0.16
C PRO A 239 -8.50 12.25 -0.93
N ASN A 240 -9.57 11.88 -0.23
CA ASN A 240 -10.91 12.12 -0.76
C ASN A 240 -11.32 13.60 -0.61
N ARG A 241 -12.47 13.99 -1.17
CA ARG A 241 -13.01 15.36 -1.09
C ARG A 241 -13.03 15.91 0.34
N LEU A 242 -13.59 15.17 1.30
CA LEU A 242 -13.76 15.66 2.68
C LEU A 242 -12.42 15.83 3.40
N GLU A 243 -11.48 14.90 3.18
CA GLU A 243 -10.13 14.97 3.73
C GLU A 243 -9.33 16.14 3.11
N ALA A 244 -9.49 16.36 1.80
CA ALA A 244 -8.87 17.48 1.12
C ALA A 244 -9.40 18.82 1.63
N GLU A 245 -10.73 18.97 1.73
CA GLU A 245 -11.39 20.14 2.32
C GLU A 245 -10.88 20.40 3.74
N ARG A 246 -10.73 19.34 4.53
CA ARG A 246 -10.21 19.44 5.90
C ARG A 246 -8.77 19.98 5.90
N LEU A 247 -7.89 19.46 5.06
CA LEU A 247 -6.49 19.90 4.95
C LEU A 247 -6.36 21.33 4.40
N CYS A 248 -7.00 21.66 3.29
CA CYS A 248 -6.81 22.94 2.63
C CYS A 248 -7.68 24.07 3.20
N GLY A 249 -8.75 23.73 3.92
CA GLY A 249 -9.73 24.68 4.46
C GLY A 249 -10.63 25.32 3.39
N MET A 250 -10.64 24.77 2.17
CA MET A 250 -11.45 25.25 1.05
C MET A 250 -12.60 24.29 0.80
N THR A 251 -13.77 24.79 0.40
CA THR A 251 -14.90 23.95 -0.06
C THR A 251 -14.69 23.52 -1.51
N ILE A 252 -14.91 22.24 -1.80
CA ILE A 252 -14.78 21.66 -3.15
C ILE A 252 -16.18 21.52 -3.75
N ALA A 253 -16.66 22.59 -4.38
CA ALA A 253 -18.04 22.70 -4.88
C ALA A 253 -18.27 22.02 -6.25
N GLY A 254 -17.22 21.64 -6.97
CA GLY A 254 -17.33 21.02 -8.30
C GLY A 254 -16.06 21.17 -9.15
N PRO A 255 -16.12 20.79 -10.45
CA PRO A 255 -14.96 20.74 -11.35
C PRO A 255 -14.10 22.01 -11.39
N GLU A 256 -14.75 23.18 -11.34
CA GLU A 256 -14.11 24.50 -11.32
C GLU A 256 -13.13 24.69 -10.15
N SER A 257 -13.35 23.98 -9.03
CA SER A 257 -12.53 24.12 -7.82
C SER A 257 -11.29 23.22 -7.79
N TRP A 258 -11.25 22.14 -8.58
CA TRP A 258 -10.18 21.14 -8.47
C TRP A 258 -8.78 21.68 -8.79
N PRO A 259 -8.57 22.48 -9.86
CA PRO A 259 -7.24 23.04 -10.14
C PRO A 259 -6.75 23.96 -9.01
N MET A 260 -7.66 24.71 -8.39
CA MET A 260 -7.33 25.62 -7.28
C MET A 260 -6.92 24.85 -6.02
N VAL A 261 -7.62 23.75 -5.72
CA VAL A 261 -7.28 22.84 -4.62
C VAL A 261 -5.93 22.18 -4.86
N ALA A 262 -5.68 21.66 -6.07
CA ALA A 262 -4.39 21.08 -6.42
C ALA A 262 -3.25 22.09 -6.28
N ALA A 263 -3.44 23.31 -6.80
CA ALA A 263 -2.47 24.39 -6.65
C ALA A 263 -2.18 24.74 -5.18
N TRP A 264 -3.16 24.63 -4.28
CA TRP A 264 -2.93 24.81 -2.84
C TRP A 264 -2.01 23.72 -2.27
N PHE A 265 -2.24 22.45 -2.60
CA PHE A 265 -1.40 21.34 -2.14
C PHE A 265 0.03 21.42 -2.68
N HIS A 266 0.20 21.80 -3.94
CA HIS A 266 1.53 22.01 -4.51
C HIS A 266 2.26 23.19 -3.87
N ARG A 267 1.58 24.29 -3.54
CA ARG A 267 2.16 25.39 -2.74
C ARG A 267 2.53 24.95 -1.32
N ALA A 268 1.79 24.00 -0.75
CA ALA A 268 2.13 23.36 0.51
C ALA A 268 3.24 22.30 0.39
N GLY A 269 3.74 22.05 -0.83
CA GLY A 269 4.91 21.20 -1.12
C GLY A 269 4.61 19.75 -1.49
N VAL A 270 3.33 19.35 -1.61
CA VAL A 270 2.97 18.01 -2.12
C VAL A 270 3.37 17.91 -3.59
N GLN A 271 4.10 16.84 -3.96
CA GLN A 271 4.58 16.70 -5.34
C GLN A 271 3.51 16.18 -6.29
N ARG A 272 2.78 15.13 -5.91
CA ARG A 272 1.68 14.53 -6.67
C ARG A 272 0.42 14.46 -5.82
N LEU A 273 -0.67 14.98 -6.35
CA LEU A 273 -1.99 14.91 -5.74
C LEU A 273 -2.91 14.04 -6.59
N PHE A 274 -3.63 13.12 -5.94
CA PHE A 274 -4.73 12.35 -6.52
C PHE A 274 -5.98 12.54 -5.67
N LEU A 275 -6.83 13.50 -6.04
CA LEU A 275 -8.04 13.85 -5.32
C LEU A 275 -9.20 12.93 -5.74
N SER A 276 -9.67 12.09 -4.82
CA SER A 276 -10.84 11.22 -5.02
C SER A 276 -12.15 11.99 -4.82
N LEU A 277 -13.01 11.94 -5.84
CA LEU A 277 -14.24 12.73 -5.94
C LEU A 277 -15.50 11.84 -5.97
N GLY A 278 -15.39 10.60 -5.47
CA GLY A 278 -16.49 9.62 -5.47
C GLY A 278 -16.91 9.26 -6.89
N GLU A 279 -18.21 9.34 -7.17
CA GLU A 279 -18.80 9.06 -8.50
C GLU A 279 -18.28 9.98 -9.61
N GLN A 280 -17.69 11.12 -9.25
CA GLN A 280 -17.08 12.02 -10.23
C GLN A 280 -15.69 11.54 -10.66
N GLY A 281 -15.10 10.53 -10.02
CA GLY A 281 -13.81 9.96 -10.40
C GLY A 281 -12.62 10.58 -9.65
N ILE A 282 -11.52 10.83 -10.36
CA ILE A 282 -10.26 11.29 -9.78
C ILE A 282 -9.79 12.54 -10.51
N TYR A 283 -9.34 13.55 -9.76
CA TYR A 283 -8.54 14.64 -10.30
C TYR A 283 -7.09 14.48 -9.87
N TYR A 284 -6.15 14.43 -10.81
CA TYR A 284 -4.73 14.30 -10.49
C TYR A 284 -3.93 15.51 -10.95
N SER A 285 -2.83 15.81 -10.25
CA SER A 285 -1.89 16.88 -10.62
C SER A 285 -0.50 16.62 -10.05
N ASP A 286 0.55 16.97 -10.79
CA ASP A 286 1.94 17.07 -10.28
C ASP A 286 2.49 18.51 -10.28
N GLY A 287 1.61 19.50 -10.47
CA GLY A 287 1.96 20.91 -10.63
C GLY A 287 2.38 21.31 -12.04
N VAL A 288 2.60 20.36 -12.95
CA VAL A 288 2.88 20.60 -14.38
C VAL A 288 1.78 20.01 -15.25
N GLN A 289 1.48 18.73 -15.04
CA GLN A 289 0.42 17.97 -15.68
C GLN A 289 -0.73 17.79 -14.70
N GLN A 290 -1.95 17.91 -15.21
CA GLN A 290 -3.16 17.68 -14.44
C GLN A 290 -4.31 17.29 -15.36
N ALA A 291 -5.16 16.38 -14.91
CA ALA A 291 -6.37 16.02 -15.60
C ALA A 291 -7.42 15.46 -14.64
N HIS A 292 -8.64 15.40 -15.16
CA HIS A 292 -9.76 14.70 -14.54
C HIS A 292 -9.99 13.38 -15.28
N LEU A 293 -10.14 12.30 -14.52
CA LEU A 293 -10.56 11.00 -15.02
C LEU A 293 -11.92 10.66 -14.42
N PRO A 294 -12.99 10.49 -15.23
CA PRO A 294 -14.28 10.03 -14.74
C PRO A 294 -14.18 8.58 -14.25
N VAL A 295 -15.12 8.14 -13.42
CA VAL A 295 -15.21 6.72 -13.03
C VAL A 295 -15.40 5.83 -14.25
N LEU A 296 -14.81 4.65 -14.22
CA LEU A 296 -15.11 3.62 -15.21
C LEU A 296 -16.51 3.04 -14.92
N PRO A 297 -17.35 2.80 -15.92
CA PRO A 297 -18.75 2.40 -15.73
C PRO A 297 -18.87 0.90 -15.41
N VAL A 298 -18.20 0.46 -14.35
CA VAL A 298 -18.27 -0.91 -13.84
C VAL A 298 -19.36 -1.02 -12.77
N PRO A 299 -20.00 -2.19 -12.60
CA PRO A 299 -20.92 -2.41 -11.47
C PRO A 299 -20.19 -2.22 -10.14
N VAL A 300 -20.76 -1.39 -9.26
CA VAL A 300 -20.23 -1.17 -7.90
C VAL A 300 -20.94 -2.11 -6.94
N VAL A 301 -20.16 -2.96 -6.27
CA VAL A 301 -20.62 -3.94 -5.27
C VAL A 301 -20.24 -3.47 -3.86
N ASN A 302 -18.98 -3.09 -3.64
CA ASN A 302 -18.47 -2.57 -2.38
C ASN A 302 -17.50 -1.41 -2.63
N VAL A 303 -17.82 -0.20 -2.14
CA VAL A 303 -16.92 0.96 -2.31
C VAL A 303 -15.66 0.90 -1.44
N THR A 304 -15.63 0.00 -0.45
CA THR A 304 -14.51 -0.16 0.48
C THR A 304 -13.31 -0.80 -0.23
N GLY A 305 -12.12 -0.26 -0.02
CA GLY A 305 -10.87 -0.80 -0.59
C GLY A 305 -10.53 -0.31 -2.01
N GLY A 306 -11.44 0.38 -2.71
CA GLY A 306 -11.14 1.03 -3.99
C GLY A 306 -9.98 2.04 -3.89
N GLY A 307 -9.96 2.83 -2.82
CA GLY A 307 -8.85 3.75 -2.52
C GLY A 307 -7.53 3.03 -2.25
N ASP A 308 -7.57 1.89 -1.55
CA ASP A 308 -6.38 1.10 -1.23
C ASP A 308 -5.79 0.46 -2.50
N ALA A 309 -6.65 -0.06 -3.39
CA ALA A 309 -6.26 -0.56 -4.69
C ALA A 309 -5.68 0.54 -5.59
N PHE A 310 -6.27 1.74 -5.55
CA PHE A 310 -5.75 2.91 -6.27
C PHE A 310 -4.35 3.27 -5.77
N MET A 311 -4.16 3.39 -4.46
CA MET A 311 -2.85 3.71 -3.87
C MET A 311 -1.82 2.63 -4.20
N GLY A 312 -2.17 1.35 -4.07
CA GLY A 312 -1.26 0.26 -4.41
C GLY A 312 -0.84 0.27 -5.88
N ALA A 313 -1.77 0.56 -6.79
CA ALA A 313 -1.47 0.70 -8.20
C ALA A 313 -0.59 1.92 -8.52
N LEU A 314 -0.76 3.05 -7.83
CA LEU A 314 0.12 4.21 -7.97
C LEU A 314 1.56 3.89 -7.55
N VAL A 315 1.73 3.18 -6.43
CA VAL A 315 3.06 2.79 -5.95
C VAL A 315 3.68 1.78 -6.90
N HIS A 316 2.91 0.80 -7.39
CA HIS A 316 3.36 -0.13 -8.43
C HIS A 316 3.85 0.62 -9.68
N ALA A 317 3.04 1.55 -10.21
CA ALA A 317 3.37 2.34 -11.39
C ALA A 317 4.63 3.20 -11.16
N TRP A 318 4.82 3.75 -9.97
CA TRP A 318 6.05 4.44 -9.58
C TRP A 318 7.29 3.54 -9.59
N LEU A 319 7.18 2.32 -9.05
CA LEU A 319 8.27 1.33 -9.09
C LEU A 319 8.61 0.88 -10.52
N GLN A 320 7.64 0.93 -11.44
CA GLN A 320 7.82 0.67 -12.87
C GLN A 320 8.18 1.91 -13.70
N GLU A 321 8.42 3.06 -13.05
CA GLU A 321 8.76 4.33 -13.71
C GLU A 321 7.72 4.77 -14.77
N THR A 322 6.44 4.44 -14.53
CA THR A 322 5.33 4.74 -15.43
C THR A 322 4.99 6.25 -15.39
N PRO A 323 4.68 6.89 -16.54
CA PRO A 323 4.26 8.29 -16.59
C PRO A 323 3.02 8.57 -15.72
N LEU A 324 2.83 9.84 -15.32
CA LEU A 324 1.76 10.24 -14.39
C LEU A 324 0.35 9.88 -14.90
N ASP A 325 0.04 10.26 -16.14
CA ASP A 325 -1.28 10.01 -16.74
C ASP A 325 -1.58 8.51 -16.84
N GLU A 326 -0.62 7.72 -17.33
CA GLU A 326 -0.73 6.27 -17.39
C GLU A 326 -0.89 5.65 -15.99
N SER A 327 -0.17 6.17 -14.99
CA SER A 327 -0.30 5.74 -13.60
C SER A 327 -1.71 6.01 -13.05
N ALA A 328 -2.28 7.17 -13.35
CA ALA A 328 -3.62 7.57 -12.90
C ALA A 328 -4.70 6.67 -13.51
N ARG A 329 -4.63 6.40 -14.81
CA ARG A 329 -5.56 5.51 -15.53
C ARG A 329 -5.45 4.08 -15.04
N PHE A 330 -4.23 3.58 -14.88
CA PHE A 330 -3.98 2.24 -14.34
C PHE A 330 -4.53 2.10 -12.92
N ALA A 331 -4.28 3.07 -12.04
CA ALA A 331 -4.81 3.07 -10.69
C ALA A 331 -6.33 3.16 -10.65
N LEU A 332 -6.95 3.93 -11.54
CA LEU A 332 -8.40 3.98 -11.69
C LEU A 332 -8.98 2.62 -12.08
N ALA A 333 -8.35 1.89 -12.99
CA ALA A 333 -8.77 0.54 -13.37
C ALA A 333 -8.64 -0.46 -12.23
N CYS A 334 -7.56 -0.40 -11.44
CA CYS A 334 -7.42 -1.22 -10.24
C CYS A 334 -8.50 -0.90 -9.19
N SER A 335 -8.81 0.39 -8.98
CA SER A 335 -9.92 0.82 -8.12
C SER A 335 -11.27 0.30 -8.64
N ALA A 336 -11.51 0.34 -9.95
CA ALA A 336 -12.75 -0.15 -10.57
C ALA A 336 -12.93 -1.66 -10.34
N LEU A 337 -11.86 -2.45 -10.47
CA LEU A 337 -11.88 -3.88 -10.16
C LEU A 337 -12.17 -4.16 -8.68
N ALA A 338 -11.55 -3.40 -7.78
CA ALA A 338 -11.75 -3.54 -6.35
C ALA A 338 -13.20 -3.22 -5.94
N VAL A 339 -13.79 -2.14 -6.47
CA VAL A 339 -15.16 -1.78 -6.10
C VAL A 339 -16.22 -2.71 -6.69
N GLY A 340 -15.85 -3.52 -7.68
CA GLY A 340 -16.71 -4.51 -8.32
C GLY A 340 -16.79 -5.86 -7.60
N CYS A 341 -16.09 -6.06 -6.47
CA CYS A 341 -16.20 -7.27 -5.66
C CYS A 341 -16.79 -7.02 -4.27
N GLU A 342 -17.22 -8.09 -3.59
CA GLU A 342 -17.76 -8.00 -2.22
C GLU A 342 -16.66 -7.71 -1.20
N ASP A 343 -15.47 -8.28 -1.38
CA ASP A 343 -14.31 -8.10 -0.50
C ASP A 343 -13.63 -6.75 -0.71
N THR A 344 -12.83 -6.32 0.28
CA THR A 344 -12.04 -5.07 0.22
C THR A 344 -10.86 -5.14 -0.76
N VAL A 345 -10.46 -6.34 -1.16
CA VAL A 345 -9.41 -6.56 -2.17
C VAL A 345 -9.91 -7.54 -3.23
N PHE A 346 -9.80 -7.12 -4.49
CA PHE A 346 -10.06 -8.03 -5.61
C PHE A 346 -8.90 -9.02 -5.75
N THR A 347 -9.12 -10.28 -5.34
CA THR A 347 -8.08 -11.31 -5.34
C THR A 347 -7.56 -11.65 -6.75
N GLY A 348 -8.37 -11.43 -7.78
CA GLY A 348 -7.97 -11.57 -9.19
C GLY A 348 -7.17 -10.38 -9.75
N LEU A 349 -6.82 -9.39 -8.92
CA LEU A 349 -6.09 -8.22 -9.38
C LEU A 349 -4.75 -8.63 -10.00
N SER A 350 -4.50 -8.11 -11.19
CA SER A 350 -3.24 -8.26 -11.91
C SER A 350 -3.12 -7.13 -12.92
N ARG A 351 -1.91 -6.88 -13.41
CA ARG A 351 -1.68 -5.92 -14.50
C ARG A 351 -2.55 -6.24 -15.72
N ALA A 352 -2.67 -7.52 -16.09
CA ALA A 352 -3.49 -7.95 -17.22
C ALA A 352 -5.00 -7.68 -16.98
N ALA A 353 -5.50 -7.89 -15.77
CA ALA A 353 -6.88 -7.58 -15.44
C ALA A 353 -7.17 -6.08 -15.56
N ALA A 354 -6.30 -5.23 -15.01
CA ALA A 354 -6.46 -3.77 -15.08
C ALA A 354 -6.38 -3.24 -16.53
N LEU A 355 -5.47 -3.77 -17.35
CA LEU A 355 -5.38 -3.38 -18.77
C LEU A 355 -6.62 -3.79 -19.57
N ARG A 356 -7.19 -4.97 -19.33
CA ARG A 356 -8.46 -5.38 -19.99
C ARG A 356 -9.60 -4.41 -19.67
N ILE A 357 -9.69 -3.93 -18.43
CA ILE A 357 -10.68 -2.93 -18.04
C ILE A 357 -10.49 -1.61 -18.80
N LEU A 358 -9.24 -1.19 -19.01
CA LEU A 358 -8.94 0.01 -19.80
C LEU A 358 -9.21 -0.16 -21.30
N GLU A 359 -9.04 -1.38 -21.83
CA GLU A 359 -9.41 -1.71 -23.21
C GLU A 359 -10.93 -1.70 -23.41
N GLU A 360 -11.68 -2.17 -22.42
CA GLU A 360 -13.16 -2.18 -22.45
C GLU A 360 -13.73 -0.76 -22.28
N TYR A 361 -13.10 0.06 -21.43
CA TYR A 361 -13.50 1.42 -21.11
C TYR A 361 -12.34 2.41 -21.32
N PRO A 362 -12.05 2.77 -22.59
CA PRO A 362 -11.01 3.74 -22.89
C PRO A 362 -11.37 5.10 -22.28
N CYS A 363 -10.57 5.53 -21.31
CA CYS A 363 -10.72 6.81 -20.61
C CYS A 363 -9.96 7.94 -21.30
#